data_AF-A0A242CP05-F1
#
_entry.id   AF-A0A242CP05-F1
#
_cell.length_a   1.000
_cell.length_b   1.000
_cell.length_c   1.000
_cell.angle_alpha   90.00
_cell.angle_beta   90.00
_cell.angle_gamma   90.00
#
_symmetry.space_group_name_H-M   'P 1'
#
loop_
_entity.id
_entity.type
_entity.pdbx_description
1 polymer ?
#
loop_
_entity_poly.entity_id
_entity_poly.type
_entity_poly.pdbx_seq_one_letter_code
_entity_poly.pdbx_strand_id
1 'polypeptide(L)' 'SPFGWERYTGFHGKVIAIDHFGASAPGDKVLAEFGFSVENVVNTFNSL' A
#
# COMPACT_ATOMS: atom_id res chain seq x y z
N SER A 1 2.02 -1.37 -8.87
CA SER A 1 1.70 -2.80 -8.89
C SER A 1 2.40 -3.47 -7.73
N PRO A 2 1.75 -4.34 -6.93
CA PRO A 2 2.41 -5.11 -5.86
C PRO A 2 3.32 -6.22 -6.40
N PHE A 3 3.21 -6.57 -7.68
CA PHE A 3 3.93 -7.67 -8.31
C PHE A 3 5.45 -7.59 -8.11
N GLY A 4 6.03 -8.66 -7.58
CA GLY A 4 7.45 -8.82 -7.29
C GLY A 4 7.81 -8.70 -5.81
N TRP A 5 7.00 -8.03 -5.00
CA TRP A 5 7.27 -7.88 -3.56
C TRP A 5 7.03 -9.16 -2.76
N GLU A 6 6.16 -10.05 -3.25
CA GLU A 6 5.88 -11.34 -2.62
C GLU A 6 7.13 -12.22 -2.47
N ARG A 7 8.15 -11.99 -3.31
CA ARG A 7 9.47 -12.66 -3.24
C ARG A 7 10.22 -12.34 -1.94
N TYR A 8 9.92 -11.21 -1.31
CA TYR A 8 10.56 -10.73 -0.09
C TYR A 8 9.63 -10.84 1.11
N THR A 9 8.33 -10.57 0.93
CA THR A 9 7.36 -10.63 2.03
C THR A 9 6.87 -12.05 2.33
N GLY A 10 7.04 -13.00 1.39
CA GLY A 10 6.59 -14.38 1.54
C GLY A 10 5.07 -14.51 1.63
N PHE A 11 4.59 -15.72 1.95
CA PHE A 11 3.16 -16.05 1.97
C PHE A 11 2.36 -15.43 3.12
N HIS A 12 3.04 -15.05 4.20
CA HIS A 12 2.41 -14.48 5.40
C HIS A 12 2.63 -12.97 5.51
N GLY A 13 3.35 -12.36 4.57
CA GLY A 13 3.54 -10.92 4.54
C GLY A 13 2.39 -10.18 3.85
N LYS A 14 2.31 -8.87 4.07
CA LYS A 14 1.38 -7.97 3.38
C LYS A 14 2.17 -6.89 2.63
N VAL A 15 1.59 -6.40 1.53
CA VAL A 15 2.20 -5.37 0.68
C VAL A 15 1.24 -4.20 0.55
N ILE A 16 1.69 -2.99 0.89
CA ILE A 16 0.96 -1.75 0.63
C ILE A 16 1.51 -1.18 -0.68
N ALA A 17 0.71 -1.23 -1.73
CA ALA A 17 1.06 -0.75 -3.06
C ALA A 17 -0.20 -0.38 -3.87
N ILE A 18 -0.01 0.35 -4.96
CA ILE A 18 -1.08 0.70 -5.91
C ILE A 18 -1.16 -0.39 -6.99
N ASP A 19 -2.30 -1.01 -7.24
CA ASP A 19 -2.50 -2.01 -8.30
C ASP A 19 -3.39 -1.52 -9.46
N HIS A 20 -3.83 -0.26 -9.40
CA HIS A 20 -4.63 0.41 -10.42
C HIS A 20 -3.93 1.69 -10.95
N PHE A 21 -4.56 2.36 -11.93
CA PHE A 21 -4.06 3.64 -12.43
C PHE A 21 -4.24 4.78 -11.43
N GLY A 22 -3.45 5.85 -11.60
CA GLY A 22 -3.51 7.03 -10.75
C GLY A 22 -4.80 7.84 -10.90
N ALA A 23 -4.85 8.96 -10.18
CA ALA A 23 -5.93 9.93 -10.23
C ALA A 23 -5.39 11.35 -10.42
N SER A 24 -6.19 12.24 -11.00
CA SER A 24 -5.84 13.66 -11.15
C SER A 24 -6.28 14.45 -9.92
N ALA A 25 -5.34 14.74 -9.02
CA ALA A 25 -5.54 15.50 -7.78
C ALA A 25 -4.18 15.89 -7.18
N PRO A 26 -4.14 16.76 -6.16
CA PRO A 26 -2.93 16.99 -5.36
C PRO A 26 -2.33 15.69 -4.84
N GLY A 27 -0.99 15.57 -4.90
CA GLY A 27 -0.31 14.30 -4.63
C GLY A 27 -0.48 13.78 -3.20
N ASP A 28 -0.53 14.69 -2.22
CA ASP A 28 -0.84 14.39 -0.82
C ASP A 28 -2.22 13.73 -0.66
N LYS A 29 -3.23 14.28 -1.36
CA LYS A 29 -4.57 13.70 -1.39
C LYS A 29 -4.57 12.33 -2.05
N VAL A 30 -3.92 12.19 -3.21
CA VAL A 30 -3.86 10.90 -3.93
C VAL A 30 -3.20 9.82 -3.08
N LEU A 31 -2.09 10.14 -2.42
CA LEU A 31 -1.39 9.19 -1.54
C LEU A 31 -2.23 8.78 -0.34
N ALA A 32 -2.90 9.72 0.32
CA ALA A 32 -3.78 9.42 1.45
C ALA A 32 -4.94 8.48 1.03
N GLU A 33 -5.62 8.80 -0.08
CA GLU A 33 -6.71 7.97 -0.62
C GLU A 33 -6.23 6.59 -1.08
N PHE A 34 -4.98 6.48 -1.57
CA PHE A 34 -4.38 5.21 -1.97
C PHE A 34 -3.79 4.43 -0.78
N GLY A 35 -4.02 4.88 0.45
CA GLY A 35 -3.64 4.16 1.67
C GLY A 35 -2.18 4.34 2.08
N PHE A 36 -1.46 5.32 1.54
CA PHE A 36 -0.11 5.68 1.99
C PHE A 36 -0.21 6.63 3.19
N SER A 37 -0.74 6.11 4.29
CA SER A 37 -0.82 6.79 5.57
C SER A 37 -0.15 5.98 6.67
N VAL A 38 0.34 6.66 7.71
CA VAL A 38 0.94 6.01 8.88
C VAL A 38 -0.05 5.04 9.52
N GLU A 39 -1.31 5.46 9.65
CA GLU A 39 -2.38 4.65 10.21
C GLU A 39 -2.57 3.33 9.43
N ASN A 40 -2.63 3.38 8.10
CA ASN A 40 -2.82 2.18 7.29
C ASN A 40 -1.60 1.24 7.38
N VAL A 41 -0.38 1.79 7.47
CA VAL A 41 0.83 0.98 7.69
C VAL A 41 0.76 0.24 9.03
N VAL A 42 0.42 0.94 10.11
CA VAL A 42 0.29 0.34 11.44
C VAL A 42 -0.82 -0.73 11.47
N ASN A 43 -1.98 -0.43 10.89
CA ASN A 43 -3.10 -1.39 10.82
C ASN A 43 -2.75 -2.63 9.98
N THR A 44 -2.02 -2.45 8.87
CA THR A 44 -1.55 -3.56 8.05
C THR A 44 -0.59 -4.44 8.82
N PHE A 45 0.36 -3.85 9.57
CA PHE A 45 1.29 -4.59 10.41
C PHE A 45 0.58 -5.35 11.54
N ASN A 46 -0.35 -4.71 12.25
CA ASN A 46 -1.08 -5.32 13.36
C ASN A 46 -2.01 -6.47 12.94
N SER A 47 -2.27 -6.61 11.64
CA SER A 47 -3.13 -7.66 11.08
C SER A 47 -2.36 -8.77 10.36
N LEU A 48 -1.02 -8.74 10.40
CA LEU A 48 -0.17 -9.89 10.06
C LEU A 48 -0.44 -11.05 11.03
#